data_AF-A0A9R1WX27-F1
#
_entry.id   AF-A0A9R1WX27-F1
#
_cell.length_a   1.000
_cell.length_b   1.000
_cell.length_c   1.000
_cell.angle_alpha   90.00
_cell.angle_beta   90.00
_cell.angle_gamma   90.00
#
_symmetry.space_group_name_H-M   'P 1'
#
loop_
_entity.id
_entity.type
_entity.pdbx_description
1 polymer ?
#
loop_
_entity_poly.entity_id
_entity_poly.type
_entity_poly.pdbx_seq_one_letter_code
_entity_poly.pdbx_strand_id
1 'polypeptide(L)'
;MTAHDGWYVFRGDSERKSDMIFTTKKHCVIQLFKSDVNVFLANKTSNKNVCDFKVEGSWSKRNCTIYMGDTSTTIAQMCKMQSLENIIKFVNEKFKVTISPNVDFAFVITIIAIVEAMEDSDKKSKGAVQVVGGVTNVVGTILLL
;
A
#
# COMPACT_ATOMS: atom_id res chain seq x y z
N MET A 1 7.80 -17.59 14.76
CA MET A 1 6.63 -17.39 13.88
C MET A 1 7.07 -16.42 12.80
N THR A 2 7.34 -16.91 11.59
CA THR A 2 7.78 -16.07 10.46
C THR A 2 6.63 -15.16 10.07
N ALA A 3 6.79 -13.85 10.26
CA ALA A 3 5.86 -12.85 9.74
C ALA A 3 5.74 -13.07 8.23
N HIS A 4 4.59 -13.58 7.79
CA HIS A 4 4.27 -13.63 6.37
C HIS A 4 4.08 -12.17 5.94
N ASP A 5 4.80 -11.71 4.90
CA ASP A 5 4.90 -10.31 4.46
C ASP A 5 3.59 -9.74 3.85
N GLY A 6 2.48 -9.84 4.58
CA GLY A 6 1.13 -9.61 4.07
C GLY A 6 0.14 -9.19 5.15
N TRP A 7 -0.94 -8.52 4.73
CA TRP A 7 -2.01 -8.04 5.60
C TRP A 7 -3.30 -8.79 5.31
N TYR A 8 -4.10 -9.01 6.35
CA TYR A 8 -5.47 -9.53 6.24
C TYR A 8 -6.43 -8.37 6.49
N VAL A 9 -7.38 -8.17 5.57
CA VAL A 9 -8.37 -7.10 5.67
C VAL A 9 -9.74 -7.71 5.92
N PHE A 10 -10.39 -7.25 6.97
CA PHE A 10 -11.68 -7.75 7.43
C PHE A 10 -12.75 -6.65 7.42
N ARG A 11 -14.00 -7.07 7.48
CA ARG A 11 -15.15 -6.16 7.53
C ARG A 11 -15.36 -5.60 8.94
N GLY A 12 -15.38 -4.27 9.05
CA GLY A 12 -15.55 -3.59 10.35
C GLY A 12 -14.46 -3.99 11.33
N ASP A 13 -14.83 -4.19 12.58
CA ASP A 13 -13.90 -4.56 13.66
C ASP A 13 -13.77 -6.08 13.85
N SER A 14 -14.10 -6.87 12.81
CA SER A 14 -14.06 -8.33 12.89
C SER A 14 -12.68 -8.89 12.56
N GLU A 15 -12.36 -10.05 13.13
CA GLU A 15 -11.21 -10.88 12.74
C GLU A 15 -11.65 -12.28 12.27
N ARG A 16 -12.96 -12.49 12.08
CA ARG A 16 -13.48 -13.80 11.64
C ARG A 16 -13.11 -14.05 10.20
N LYS A 17 -12.71 -15.28 9.88
CA LYS A 17 -12.41 -15.70 8.49
C LYS A 17 -13.57 -15.46 7.51
N SER A 18 -14.81 -15.57 7.99
CA SER A 18 -16.02 -15.28 7.19
C SER A 18 -16.15 -13.81 6.78
N ASP A 19 -15.52 -12.91 7.54
CA ASP A 19 -15.61 -11.47 7.36
C ASP A 19 -14.36 -10.93 6.64
N MET A 20 -13.45 -11.81 6.22
CA MET A 20 -12.27 -11.45 5.44
C MET A 20 -12.70 -10.94 4.07
N ILE A 21 -12.22 -9.77 3.68
CA ILE A 21 -12.49 -9.15 2.40
C ILE A 21 -11.39 -9.54 1.40
N PHE A 22 -10.13 -9.32 1.79
CA PHE A 22 -8.97 -9.68 0.98
C PHE A 22 -7.71 -9.86 1.83
N THR A 23 -6.68 -10.40 1.20
CA THR A 23 -5.33 -10.54 1.74
C THR A 23 -4.33 -9.90 0.81
N THR A 24 -3.22 -9.41 1.35
CA THR A 24 -2.11 -8.88 0.56
C THR A 24 -0.88 -9.73 0.76
N LYS A 25 -0.01 -9.78 -0.25
CA LYS A 25 1.32 -10.38 -0.16
C LYS A 25 2.30 -9.49 -0.91
N LYS A 26 3.44 -9.22 -0.28
CA LYS A 26 4.55 -8.58 -0.97
C LYS A 26 5.12 -9.51 -2.04
N HIS A 27 5.30 -9.01 -3.25
CA HIS A 27 5.92 -9.74 -4.34
C HIS A 27 7.43 -9.47 -4.31
N CYS A 28 8.22 -10.45 -3.86
CA CYS A 28 9.67 -10.31 -3.69
C CYS A 28 10.40 -10.76 -4.96
N VAL A 29 10.37 -9.96 -6.02
CA VAL A 29 11.20 -10.22 -7.22
C VAL A 29 12.19 -9.08 -7.38
N ILE A 30 13.36 -9.26 -6.75
CA ILE A 30 14.62 -8.56 -7.08
C ILE A 30 14.52 -7.03 -6.94
N GLN A 31 14.51 -6.50 -5.72
CA GLN A 31 14.94 -5.15 -5.22
C GLN A 31 14.77 -3.85 -6.06
N LEU A 32 14.18 -3.88 -7.25
CA LEU A 32 14.16 -2.79 -8.23
C LEU A 32 12.84 -2.00 -8.21
N PHE A 33 11.72 -2.66 -7.85
CA PHE A 33 10.41 -2.02 -7.68
C PHE A 33 9.94 -2.21 -6.24
N LYS A 34 10.00 -1.14 -5.45
CA LYS A 34 9.85 -1.22 -3.98
C LYS A 34 8.41 -1.48 -3.52
N SER A 35 7.42 -1.32 -4.38
CA SER A 35 6.00 -1.37 -3.99
C SER A 35 5.18 -2.41 -4.77
N ASP A 36 5.76 -3.58 -5.05
CA ASP A 36 5.03 -4.68 -5.69
C ASP A 36 4.22 -5.47 -4.65
N VAL A 37 2.91 -5.22 -4.61
CA VAL A 37 1.97 -5.87 -3.67
C VAL A 37 0.86 -6.55 -4.45
N ASN A 38 0.67 -7.84 -4.19
CA ASN A 38 -0.41 -8.64 -4.76
C ASN A 38 -1.59 -8.69 -3.79
N VAL A 39 -2.80 -8.50 -4.29
CA VAL A 39 -4.05 -8.53 -3.51
C VAL A 39 -4.89 -9.72 -3.96
N PHE A 40 -5.41 -10.48 -3.00
CA PHE A 40 -6.23 -11.67 -3.23
C PHE A 40 -7.54 -11.54 -2.43
N LEU A 41 -8.66 -11.43 -3.12
CA LEU A 41 -10.00 -11.41 -2.54
C LEU A 41 -10.32 -12.74 -1.87
N ALA A 42 -11.00 -12.69 -0.74
CA ALA A 42 -11.32 -13.87 0.07
C ALA A 42 -12.27 -14.86 -0.61
N ASN A 43 -13.15 -14.37 -1.49
CA ASN A 43 -14.27 -15.14 -2.05
C ASN A 43 -14.07 -15.54 -3.53
N LYS A 44 -12.87 -16.00 -3.92
CA LYS A 44 -12.63 -16.49 -5.28
C LYS A 44 -12.71 -18.01 -5.39
N THR A 45 -13.41 -18.46 -6.43
CA THR A 45 -13.44 -19.85 -6.94
C THR A 45 -12.29 -20.14 -7.92
N SER A 46 -11.56 -19.12 -8.39
CA SER A 46 -10.51 -19.25 -9.41
C SER A 46 -9.16 -19.74 -8.85
N ASN A 47 -8.23 -20.05 -9.76
CA ASN A 47 -6.89 -20.56 -9.44
C ASN A 47 -6.16 -19.68 -8.40
N LYS A 48 -5.74 -20.29 -7.28
CA LYS A 48 -5.17 -19.62 -6.09
C LYS A 48 -3.82 -18.91 -6.35
N ASN A 49 -3.23 -19.08 -7.53
CA ASN A 49 -1.91 -18.58 -7.86
C ASN A 49 -1.91 -17.25 -8.65
N VAL A 50 -3.07 -16.76 -9.08
CA VAL A 50 -3.20 -15.49 -9.82
C VAL A 50 -3.72 -14.42 -8.87
N CYS A 51 -3.09 -13.25 -8.87
CA CYS A 51 -3.57 -12.14 -8.03
C CYS A 51 -4.81 -11.47 -8.62
N ASP A 52 -5.62 -10.85 -7.77
CA ASP A 52 -6.87 -10.21 -8.18
C ASP A 52 -6.67 -8.74 -8.46
N PHE A 53 -5.70 -8.14 -7.78
CA PHE A 53 -5.17 -6.82 -8.07
C PHE A 53 -3.69 -6.82 -7.79
N LYS A 54 -2.97 -5.98 -8.53
CA LYS A 54 -1.54 -5.78 -8.40
C LYS A 54 -1.25 -4.32 -8.19
N VAL A 55 -0.44 -4.01 -7.19
CA VAL A 55 0.18 -2.69 -7.03
C VAL A 55 1.58 -2.78 -7.60
N GLU A 56 1.96 -1.83 -8.43
CA GLU A 56 3.33 -1.68 -8.92
C GLU A 56 3.82 -0.25 -8.70
N GLY A 57 5.14 -0.08 -8.70
CA GLY A 57 5.79 1.22 -8.68
C GLY A 57 6.56 1.49 -7.39
N SER A 58 6.61 2.76 -7.00
CA SER A 58 7.34 3.22 -5.82
C SER A 58 6.54 4.25 -5.04
N TRP A 59 6.22 3.89 -3.81
CA TRP A 59 5.56 4.75 -2.84
C TRP A 59 6.36 6.03 -2.60
N SER A 60 7.67 5.90 -2.40
CA SER A 60 8.58 7.02 -2.17
C SER A 60 8.65 7.99 -3.36
N LYS A 61 8.42 7.53 -4.59
CA LYS A 61 8.36 8.38 -5.80
C LYS A 61 6.94 8.86 -6.12
N ARG A 62 5.95 8.46 -5.33
CA ARG A 62 4.52 8.76 -5.53
C ARG A 62 4.02 8.36 -6.92
N ASN A 63 4.44 7.20 -7.42
CA ASN A 63 4.09 6.70 -8.75
C ASN A 63 3.48 5.28 -8.73
N CYS A 64 2.88 4.89 -7.59
CA CYS A 64 2.18 3.61 -7.47
C CYS A 64 0.98 3.55 -8.41
N THR A 65 0.78 2.40 -9.05
CA THR A 65 -0.39 2.12 -9.88
C THR A 65 -1.03 0.80 -9.42
N ILE A 66 -2.35 0.79 -9.33
CA ILE A 66 -3.14 -0.39 -8.97
C ILE A 66 -3.82 -0.91 -10.23
N TYR A 67 -3.60 -2.18 -10.53
CA TYR A 67 -4.12 -2.91 -11.67
C TYR A 67 -5.10 -3.99 -11.26
N MET A 68 -6.04 -4.31 -12.14
CA MET A 68 -6.94 -5.46 -11.99
C MET A 68 -6.28 -6.73 -12.53
N GLY A 69 -6.07 -7.70 -11.65
CA GLY A 69 -5.32 -8.92 -11.90
C GLY A 69 -3.89 -8.66 -12.36
N ASP A 70 -3.37 -9.59 -13.17
CA ASP A 70 -2.11 -9.42 -13.89
C ASP A 70 -2.28 -8.70 -15.24
N THR A 71 -3.46 -8.10 -15.49
CA THR A 71 -3.74 -7.37 -16.73
C THR A 71 -3.28 -5.91 -16.61
N SER A 72 -3.03 -5.24 -17.74
CA SER A 72 -2.69 -3.82 -17.79
C SER A 72 -3.88 -2.87 -17.51
N THR A 73 -4.98 -3.38 -16.95
CA THR A 73 -6.17 -2.58 -16.64
C THR A 73 -5.95 -1.78 -15.36
N THR A 74 -5.67 -0.49 -15.48
CA THR A 74 -5.49 0.41 -14.33
C THR A 74 -6.82 0.75 -13.65
N ILE A 75 -6.89 0.54 -12.34
CA ILE A 75 -8.05 0.92 -11.52
C ILE A 75 -7.78 2.16 -10.65
N ALA A 76 -6.51 2.41 -10.32
CA ALA A 76 -6.10 3.64 -9.66
C ALA A 76 -4.63 3.96 -9.95
N GLN A 77 -4.30 5.25 -9.97
CA GLN A 77 -2.94 5.72 -10.20
C GLN A 77 -2.59 6.89 -9.27
N MET A 78 -1.44 6.77 -8.61
CA MET A 78 -0.85 7.85 -7.83
C MET A 78 -0.03 8.76 -8.74
N CYS A 79 -0.28 10.06 -8.62
CA CYS A 79 0.44 11.10 -9.34
C CYS A 79 1.05 12.09 -8.33
N LYS A 80 2.37 12.31 -8.44
CA LYS A 80 3.04 13.38 -7.71
C LYS A 80 2.46 14.73 -8.16
N MET A 81 1.97 15.53 -7.21
CA MET A 81 1.64 16.92 -7.53
C MET A 81 2.95 17.70 -7.65
N GLN A 82 3.25 18.22 -8.84
CA GLN A 82 4.33 19.18 -8.99
C GLN A 82 3.86 20.47 -8.33
N SER A 83 4.38 20.78 -7.13
CA SER A 83 4.17 22.10 -6.55
C SER A 83 4.88 23.11 -7.43
N LEU A 84 4.15 24.10 -7.97
CA LEU A 84 4.72 25.20 -8.74
C LEU A 84 5.51 26.18 -7.84
N GLU A 85 5.58 25.95 -6.53
CA GLU A 85 6.27 26.83 -5.57
C GLU A 85 7.54 26.17 -5.02
N ASN A 86 8.65 26.47 -5.68
CA ASN A 86 10.02 26.09 -5.32
C ASN A 86 10.56 26.71 -4.01
N ILE A 87 9.76 27.09 -3.01
CA ILE A 87 10.27 27.92 -1.89
C ILE A 87 10.04 27.37 -0.47
N ILE A 88 9.29 26.28 -0.26
CA ILE A 88 9.16 25.71 1.10
C ILE A 88 9.66 24.26 1.11
N LYS A 89 10.98 24.13 1.25
CA LYS A 89 11.61 22.88 1.73
C LYS A 89 10.92 22.50 3.04
N PHE A 90 10.38 21.28 3.12
CA PHE A 90 9.84 20.58 4.31
C PHE A 90 8.32 20.48 4.55
N VAL A 91 7.42 20.88 3.63
CA VAL A 91 5.97 20.64 3.86
C VAL A 91 5.42 19.57 2.91
N ASN A 92 5.32 18.35 3.44
CA ASN A 92 4.55 17.19 2.96
C ASN A 92 4.36 17.07 1.44
N GLU A 93 5.08 16.14 0.80
CA GLU A 93 4.84 15.79 -0.61
C GLU A 93 3.37 15.38 -0.82
N LYS A 94 2.56 16.32 -1.34
CA LYS A 94 1.18 16.08 -1.72
C LYS A 94 1.15 15.18 -2.95
N PHE A 95 0.27 14.19 -2.94
CA PHE A 95 0.01 13.34 -4.09
C PHE A 95 -1.49 13.32 -4.37
N LYS A 96 -1.83 13.10 -5.64
CA LYS A 96 -3.19 12.86 -6.08
C LYS A 96 -3.33 11.38 -6.40
N VAL A 97 -4.49 10.80 -6.11
CA VAL A 97 -4.86 9.49 -6.60
C VAL A 97 -5.99 9.67 -7.59
N THR A 98 -5.81 9.17 -8.80
CA THR A 98 -6.86 9.11 -9.81
C THR A 98 -7.46 7.71 -9.76
N ILE A 99 -8.78 7.60 -9.60
CA ILE A 99 -9.49 6.33 -9.45
C ILE A 99 -10.44 6.19 -10.64
N SER A 100 -10.42 5.03 -11.28
CA SER A 100 -11.27 4.73 -12.43
C SER A 100 -12.75 4.72 -12.02
N PRO A 101 -13.69 5.08 -12.93
CA PRO A 101 -15.11 4.98 -12.65
C PRO A 101 -15.51 3.56 -12.22
N ASN A 102 -16.51 3.45 -11.34
CA ASN A 102 -17.03 2.18 -10.80
C ASN A 102 -16.06 1.39 -9.91
N VAL A 103 -14.95 1.98 -9.49
CA VAL A 103 -14.04 1.40 -8.49
C VAL A 103 -14.40 1.93 -7.10
N ASP A 104 -14.45 1.04 -6.11
CA ASP A 104 -14.72 1.40 -4.73
C ASP A 104 -13.56 2.22 -4.13
N PHE A 105 -13.89 3.41 -3.61
CA PHE A 105 -12.90 4.34 -3.07
C PHE A 105 -12.24 3.78 -1.80
N ALA A 106 -13.02 3.17 -0.91
CA ALA A 106 -12.51 2.63 0.35
C ALA A 106 -11.48 1.52 0.08
N PHE A 107 -11.76 0.64 -0.88
CA PHE A 107 -10.84 -0.39 -1.34
C PHE A 107 -9.49 0.18 -1.79
N VAL A 108 -9.50 1.21 -2.64
CA VAL A 108 -8.27 1.87 -3.11
C VAL A 108 -7.50 2.50 -1.95
N ILE A 109 -8.19 3.25 -1.08
CA ILE A 109 -7.54 3.90 0.08
C ILE A 109 -6.96 2.87 1.04
N THR A 110 -7.63 1.75 1.28
CA THR A 110 -7.10 0.65 2.10
C THR A 110 -5.82 0.07 1.50
N ILE A 111 -5.76 -0.18 0.19
CA ILE A 111 -4.54 -0.68 -0.46
C ILE A 111 -3.39 0.31 -0.30
N ILE A 112 -3.66 1.60 -0.52
CA ILE A 112 -2.67 2.68 -0.37
C ILE A 112 -2.12 2.73 1.05
N ALA A 113 -2.98 2.65 2.07
CA ALA A 113 -2.56 2.64 3.48
C ALA A 113 -1.71 1.40 3.82
N ILE A 114 -2.03 0.23 3.25
CA ILE A 114 -1.22 -0.98 3.42
C ILE A 114 0.17 -0.82 2.80
N VAL A 115 0.25 -0.28 1.58
CA VAL A 115 1.53 -0.03 0.89
C VAL A 115 2.39 0.95 1.69
N GLU A 116 1.78 2.01 2.24
CA GLU A 116 2.46 2.96 3.14
C GLU A 116 3.05 2.26 4.37
N ALA A 117 2.23 1.46 5.06
CA ALA A 117 2.66 0.73 6.26
C ALA A 117 3.79 -0.27 5.96
N MET A 118 3.74 -0.95 4.81
CA MET A 118 4.80 -1.86 4.35
C MET A 118 6.12 -1.10 4.08
N GLU A 119 6.07 0.05 3.41
CA GLU A 119 7.26 0.85 3.09
C GLU A 119 7.92 1.46 4.34
N ASP A 120 7.13 1.84 5.34
CA ASP A 120 7.66 2.34 6.61
C ASP A 120 8.31 1.24 7.46
N SER A 121 7.80 0.00 7.37
CA SER A 121 8.45 -1.16 7.99
C SER A 121 9.81 -1.49 7.36
N ASP A 122 9.95 -1.34 6.04
CA ASP A 122 11.19 -1.56 5.29
C ASP A 122 12.28 -0.51 5.62
N LYS A 123 11.90 0.75 5.85
CA LYS A 123 12.86 1.81 6.23
C LYS A 123 13.54 1.52 7.57
N LYS A 124 12.82 0.94 8.53
CA LYS A 124 13.39 0.52 9.83
C LYS A 124 14.38 -0.63 9.67
N SER A 125 14.16 -1.53 8.71
CA SER A 125 15.09 -2.63 8.39
C SER A 125 16.42 -2.14 7.79
N LYS A 126 16.43 -1.03 7.06
CA LYS A 126 17.65 -0.47 6.44
C LYS A 126 18.41 0.54 7.31
N GLY A 127 17.86 0.86 8.49
CA GLY A 127 18.39 1.85 9.43
C GLY A 127 19.00 1.25 10.71
N ALA A 128 19.54 0.03 10.68
CA ALA A 128 20.31 -0.51 11.79
C ALA A 128 21.73 0.11 11.83
N VAL A 129 21.81 1.40 12.12
CA VAL A 129 22.90 1.96 12.93
C VAL A 129 22.30 2.17 14.31
N GLN A 130 22.91 1.56 15.33
CA GLN A 130 22.49 1.69 16.71
C GLN A 130 22.40 3.17 17.11
N VAL A 131 21.23 3.60 17.60
CA VAL A 131 21.16 4.69 18.57
C VAL A 131 20.17 4.29 19.66
N VAL A 132 20.68 4.29 20.88
CA VAL A 132 19.98 4.02 22.13
C VAL A 132 19.01 5.16 22.43
N GLY A 133 17.80 4.82 22.88
CA GLY A 133 17.01 5.63 23.81
C GLY A 133 15.84 6.41 23.21
N GLY A 134 14.65 6.19 23.81
CA GLY A 134 13.55 7.16 23.79
C GLY A 134 12.22 6.61 23.29
N VAL A 135 11.35 6.23 24.24
CA VAL A 135 9.92 5.94 24.00
C VAL A 135 9.22 7.22 23.55
N THR A 136 8.58 7.24 22.38
CA THR A 136 7.42 8.11 22.14
C THR A 136 6.41 7.42 21.22
N ASN A 137 5.18 7.35 21.70
CA ASN A 137 4.00 6.97 20.91
C ASN A 137 3.78 8.02 19.84
N VAL A 138 3.77 7.63 18.57
CA VAL A 138 3.23 8.46 17.49
C VAL A 138 2.08 7.70 16.87
N VAL A 139 0.89 7.93 17.42
CA VAL A 139 -0.38 7.65 16.74
C VAL A 139 -0.41 8.60 15.54
N GLY A 140 -0.03 8.09 14.38
CA GLY A 140 0.00 8.84 13.13
C GLY A 140 -1.41 9.26 12.73
N THR A 141 -1.65 10.57 12.73
CA THR A 141 -2.89 11.18 12.25
C THR A 141 -2.99 10.96 10.74
N ILE A 142 -3.96 10.17 10.29
CA ILE A 142 -4.36 10.11 8.89
C ILE A 142 -5.31 11.29 8.66
N LEU A 143 -4.78 12.39 8.12
CA LEU A 143 -5.60 13.50 7.65
C LEU A 143 -5.90 13.26 6.16
N LEU A 144 -7.04 12.63 5.87
CA LEU A 144 -7.65 12.65 4.54
C LEU A 144 -8.43 13.97 4.43
N LEU A 145 -7.91 14.92 3.65
CA LEU A 145 -8.64 16.12 3.23
C LEU A 145 -9.60 15.78 2.08
#